data_AF-A0A1F7UMF0-F1
#
_entry.id   AF-A0A1F7UMF0-F1
#
_cell.length_a   1.000
_cell.length_b   1.000
_cell.length_c   1.000
_cell.angle_alpha   90.00
_cell.angle_beta   90.00
_cell.angle_gamma   90.00
#
_symmetry.space_group_name_H-M   'P 1'
#
loop_
_entity.id
_entity.type
_entity.pdbx_description
1 polymer ?
#
loop_
_entity_poly.entity_id
_entity_poly.type
_entity_poly.pdbx_seq_one_letter_code
_entity_poly.pdbx_strand_id
1 'polypeptide(L)'
;MSNLVENDGVLQALSGFLDDLLRERGADPKSQDGVRMKHDLQERLDTAINTVFVEYVPEEKQEELKALLEGKDREKLQEFVRAHVPNLDQAVSAMLQKFREAYLGV
;
A
#
# COMPACT_ATOMS: atom_id res chain seq x y z
N MET A 1 -6.45 -26.40 11.47
CA MET A 1 -7.26 -25.58 10.55
C MET A 1 -7.05 -24.14 10.96
N SER A 2 -5.94 -23.55 10.49
CA SER A 2 -5.49 -22.22 10.93
C SER A 2 -6.10 -21.14 10.05
N ASN A 3 -6.46 -20.03 10.69
CA ASN A 3 -7.46 -19.06 10.30
C ASN A 3 -7.10 -18.29 9.03
N LEU A 4 -7.99 -18.36 8.05
CA LEU A 4 -7.92 -17.61 6.79
C LEU A 4 -8.47 -16.17 6.92
N VAL A 5 -8.57 -15.62 8.14
CA VAL A 5 -9.38 -14.42 8.43
C VAL A 5 -8.56 -13.17 8.79
N GLU A 6 -7.24 -13.26 9.00
CA GLU A 6 -6.43 -12.11 9.43
C GLU A 6 -5.61 -11.45 8.30
N ASN A 7 -5.63 -12.00 7.08
CA ASN A 7 -4.75 -11.57 5.98
C ASN A 7 -5.32 -10.39 5.13
N ASP A 8 -6.49 -9.87 5.48
CA ASP A 8 -7.16 -8.76 4.77
C ASP A 8 -6.89 -7.37 5.37
N GLY A 9 -6.26 -7.28 6.55
CA GLY A 9 -6.20 -6.02 7.33
C GLY A 9 -5.50 -4.87 6.63
N VAL A 10 -4.41 -5.14 5.90
CA VAL A 10 -3.64 -4.09 5.20
C VAL A 10 -4.38 -3.63 3.93
N LEU A 11 -4.89 -4.57 3.11
CA LEU A 11 -5.63 -4.22 1.89
C LEU A 11 -6.98 -3.54 2.21
N GLN A 12 -7.67 -3.97 3.27
CA GLN A 12 -8.87 -3.27 3.74
C GLN A 12 -8.55 -1.90 4.33
N ALA A 13 -7.46 -1.75 5.09
CA ALA A 13 -7.02 -0.45 5.60
C ALA A 13 -6.67 0.53 4.47
N LEU A 14 -6.02 0.04 3.39
CA LEU A 14 -5.70 0.85 2.21
C LEU A 14 -6.96 1.24 1.42
N SER A 15 -7.94 0.34 1.32
CA SER A 15 -9.24 0.65 0.69
C SER A 15 -10.02 1.73 1.46
N GLY A 16 -9.98 1.67 2.80
CA GLY A 16 -10.58 2.70 3.66
C GLY A 16 -9.86 4.05 3.54
N PHE A 17 -8.53 4.04 3.53
CA PHE A 17 -7.71 5.23 3.30
C PHE A 17 -8.07 5.94 1.98
N LEU A 18 -8.23 5.19 0.88
CA LEU A 18 -8.57 5.77 -0.42
C LEU A 18 -9.99 6.37 -0.45
N ASP A 19 -10.94 5.73 0.23
CA ASP A 19 -12.28 6.29 0.37
C ASP A 19 -12.27 7.62 1.12
N ASP A 20 -11.51 7.71 2.20
CA ASP A 20 -11.36 8.94 2.98
C ASP A 20 -10.65 10.02 2.17
N LEU A 21 -9.59 9.66 1.44
CA LEU A 21 -8.85 10.57 0.57
C LEU A 21 -9.76 11.20 -0.51
N LEU A 22 -10.65 10.40 -1.11
CA LEU A 22 -11.63 10.90 -2.08
C LEU A 22 -12.64 11.84 -1.42
N ARG A 23 -13.14 11.51 -0.22
CA ARG A 23 -14.06 12.37 0.52
C ARG A 23 -13.42 13.70 0.90
N GLU A 24 -12.17 13.69 1.33
CA GLU A 24 -11.40 14.89 1.64
C GLU A 24 -11.22 15.81 0.42
N ARG A 25 -11.10 15.22 -0.77
CA ARG A 25 -11.06 15.93 -2.06
C ARG A 25 -12.44 16.47 -2.48
N GLY A 26 -13.51 16.06 -1.81
CA GLY A 26 -14.90 16.40 -2.15
C GLY A 26 -15.54 15.47 -3.19
N ALA A 27 -14.95 14.30 -3.46
CA ALA A 27 -15.51 13.29 -4.35
C ALA A 27 -16.31 12.23 -3.57
N ASP A 28 -17.38 11.70 -4.19
CA ASP A 28 -18.11 10.55 -3.66
C ASP A 28 -17.45 9.25 -4.15
N PRO A 29 -16.82 8.43 -3.27
CA PRO A 29 -16.16 7.19 -3.66
C PRO A 29 -17.11 6.14 -4.24
N LYS A 30 -18.43 6.28 -4.05
CA LYS A 30 -19.44 5.36 -4.61
C LYS A 30 -20.00 5.81 -5.95
N SER A 31 -19.71 7.04 -6.37
CA SER A 31 -20.09 7.52 -7.71
C SER A 31 -19.28 6.81 -8.80
N GLN A 32 -19.78 6.80 -10.03
CA GLN A 32 -19.07 6.18 -11.16
C GLN A 32 -17.67 6.78 -11.35
N ASP A 33 -17.54 8.10 -11.20
CA ASP A 33 -16.25 8.78 -11.30
C ASP A 33 -15.37 8.52 -10.07
N GLY A 34 -15.96 8.47 -8.86
CA GLY A 34 -15.24 8.13 -7.64
C GLY A 34 -14.65 6.72 -7.67
N VAL A 35 -15.38 5.74 -8.22
CA VAL A 35 -14.87 4.36 -8.39
C VAL A 35 -13.68 4.32 -9.34
N ARG A 36 -13.73 5.08 -10.45
CA ARG A 36 -12.59 5.21 -11.39
C ARG A 36 -11.40 5.87 -10.73
N MET A 37 -11.61 7.00 -10.05
CA MET A 37 -10.55 7.68 -9.31
C MET A 37 -9.95 6.79 -8.23
N LYS A 38 -10.76 5.99 -7.52
CA LYS A 38 -10.28 5.04 -6.52
C LYS A 38 -9.36 3.99 -7.14
N HIS A 39 -9.74 3.44 -8.29
CA HIS A 39 -8.92 2.46 -9.00
C HIS A 39 -7.56 3.07 -9.39
N ASP A 40 -7.56 4.25 -9.99
CA ASP A 40 -6.33 4.94 -10.39
C ASP A 40 -5.44 5.26 -9.16
N LEU A 41 -6.05 5.65 -8.05
CA LEU A 41 -5.33 5.90 -6.79
C LEU A 41 -4.76 4.62 -6.19
N GLN A 42 -5.47 3.50 -6.32
CA GLN A 42 -5.02 2.22 -5.83
C GLN A 42 -3.76 1.75 -6.58
N GLU A 43 -3.73 1.85 -7.90
CA GLU A 43 -2.53 1.50 -8.69
C GLU A 43 -1.31 2.37 -8.32
N ARG A 44 -1.54 3.68 -8.11
CA ARG A 44 -0.51 4.62 -7.69
C ARG A 44 0.00 4.32 -6.29
N LEU A 45 -0.89 3.98 -5.38
CA LEU A 45 -0.56 3.65 -4.00
C LEU A 45 0.22 2.33 -3.93
N ASP A 46 -0.19 1.31 -4.69
CA ASP A 46 0.53 0.04 -4.81
C ASP A 46 1.95 0.26 -5.34
N THR A 47 2.11 1.12 -6.35
CA THR A 47 3.42 1.50 -6.87
C THR A 47 4.27 2.19 -5.81
N ALA A 48 3.70 3.16 -5.08
CA ALA A 48 4.42 3.90 -4.04
C ALA A 48 4.86 2.99 -2.88
N ILE A 49 4.01 2.06 -2.44
CA ILE A 49 4.32 1.06 -1.41
C ILE A 49 5.48 0.17 -1.88
N ASN A 50 5.42 -0.34 -3.10
CA ASN A 50 6.48 -1.19 -3.64
C ASN A 50 7.81 -0.44 -3.75
N THR A 51 7.80 0.84 -4.15
CA THR A 51 9.00 1.69 -4.16
C THR A 51 9.60 1.84 -2.76
N VAL A 52 8.78 2.11 -1.74
CA VAL A 52 9.25 2.19 -0.35
C VAL A 52 9.88 0.89 0.11
N PHE A 53 9.29 -0.26 -0.23
CA PHE A 53 9.88 -1.55 0.12
C PHE A 53 11.26 -1.72 -0.53
N VAL A 54 11.42 -1.37 -1.82
CA VAL A 54 12.72 -1.45 -2.49
C VAL A 54 13.75 -0.49 -1.88
N GLU A 55 13.33 0.71 -1.49
CA GLU A 55 14.22 1.72 -0.89
C GLU A 55 14.71 1.34 0.51
N TYR A 56 13.87 0.66 1.29
CA TYR A 56 14.19 0.33 2.68
C TYR A 56 14.74 -1.10 2.86
N VAL A 57 14.53 -2.00 1.90
CA VAL A 57 15.12 -3.33 1.92
C VAL A 57 16.61 -3.24 1.56
N PRO A 58 17.51 -3.94 2.27
CA PRO A 58 18.92 -4.01 1.94
C PRO A 58 19.17 -4.40 0.48
N GLU A 59 20.21 -3.85 -0.14
CA GLU A 59 20.48 -4.05 -1.58
C GLU A 59 20.61 -5.55 -1.94
N GLU A 60 21.23 -6.34 -1.05
CA GLU A 60 21.39 -7.79 -1.21
C GLU A 60 20.08 -8.58 -1.18
N LYS A 61 18.99 -7.94 -0.75
CA LYS A 61 17.64 -8.50 -0.62
C LYS A 61 16.65 -7.95 -1.66
N GLN A 62 17.06 -6.97 -2.49
CA GLN A 62 16.15 -6.34 -3.46
C GLN A 62 15.68 -7.29 -4.57
N GLU A 63 16.53 -8.21 -5.05
CA GLU A 63 16.11 -9.18 -6.09
C GLU A 63 15.08 -10.19 -5.54
N GLU A 64 15.25 -10.62 -4.29
CA GLU A 64 14.28 -11.48 -3.60
C GLU A 64 12.94 -10.75 -3.40
N LEU A 65 12.99 -9.46 -3.03
CA LEU A 65 11.80 -8.62 -2.93
C LEU A 65 11.08 -8.48 -4.28
N LYS A 66 11.78 -8.20 -5.38
CA LYS A 66 11.17 -8.05 -6.71
C LYS A 66 10.42 -9.31 -7.13
N ALA A 67 11.02 -10.48 -6.92
CA ALA A 67 10.37 -11.75 -7.22
C ALA A 67 9.10 -11.96 -6.36
N LEU A 68 9.11 -11.54 -5.10
CA LEU A 68 7.93 -11.58 -4.22
C LEU A 68 6.85 -10.58 -4.62
N LEU A 69 7.23 -9.41 -5.12
CA LEU A 69 6.30 -8.38 -5.64
C LEU A 69 5.60 -8.81 -6.94
N GLU A 70 6.31 -9.52 -7.82
CA GLU A 70 5.75 -10.11 -9.05
C GLU A 70 4.94 -11.38 -8.77
N GLY A 71 5.21 -12.04 -7.64
CA GLY A 71 4.52 -13.23 -7.19
C GLY A 71 3.09 -12.98 -6.69
N LYS A 72 2.34 -14.07 -6.51
CA LYS A 72 0.99 -14.04 -5.89
C LYS A 72 1.00 -14.34 -4.40
N ASP A 73 2.17 -14.63 -3.83
CA ASP A 73 2.32 -15.05 -2.44
C ASP A 73 2.44 -13.84 -1.52
N ARG A 74 1.29 -13.25 -1.20
CA ARG A 74 1.18 -12.05 -0.35
C ARG A 74 1.64 -12.31 1.09
N GLU A 75 1.51 -13.54 1.56
CA GLU A 75 1.95 -13.93 2.91
C GLU A 75 3.47 -13.90 3.01
N LYS A 76 4.18 -14.53 2.06
CA LYS A 76 5.64 -14.46 1.99
C LYS A 76 6.16 -13.03 1.82
N LEU A 77 5.49 -12.22 0.98
CA LEU A 77 5.86 -10.82 0.82
C LEU A 77 5.77 -10.08 2.16
N GLN A 78 4.67 -10.24 2.92
CA GLN A 78 4.52 -9.59 4.23
C GLN A 78 5.57 -10.04 5.25
N GLU A 79 5.85 -11.34 5.33
CA GLU A 79 6.88 -11.86 6.22
C GLU A 79 8.25 -11.27 5.87
N PHE A 80 8.56 -11.22 4.58
CA PHE A 80 9.81 -10.68 4.07
C PHE A 80 9.99 -9.20 4.41
N VAL A 81 8.99 -8.35 4.12
CA VAL A 81 9.11 -6.92 4.46
C VAL A 81 9.15 -6.71 5.97
N ARG A 82 8.42 -7.48 6.78
CA ARG A 82 8.53 -7.37 8.25
C ARG A 82 9.91 -7.75 8.78
N ALA A 83 10.56 -8.73 8.17
CA ALA A 83 11.88 -9.19 8.58
C ALA A 83 13.02 -8.26 8.12
N HIS A 84 12.85 -7.59 6.98
CA HIS A 84 13.94 -6.88 6.31
C HIS A 84 13.75 -5.35 6.20
N VAL A 85 12.55 -4.82 6.44
CA VAL A 85 12.28 -3.38 6.47
C VAL A 85 12.28 -2.89 7.92
N PRO A 86 13.35 -2.21 8.38
CA PRO A 86 13.35 -1.61 9.71
C PRO A 86 12.30 -0.49 9.78
N ASN A 87 11.55 -0.42 10.89
CA ASN A 87 10.51 0.59 11.12
C ASN A 87 9.43 0.62 10.01
N LEU A 88 9.06 -0.54 9.46
CA LEU A 88 8.05 -0.70 8.39
C LEU A 88 6.79 0.16 8.62
N ASP A 89 6.22 0.11 9.82
CA ASP A 89 5.00 0.87 10.15
C ASP A 89 5.21 2.39 10.03
N GLN A 90 6.37 2.91 10.43
CA GLN A 90 6.72 4.32 10.30
C GLN A 90 6.97 4.70 8.84
N ALA A 91 7.66 3.84 8.08
CA ALA A 91 7.93 4.07 6.67
C ALA A 91 6.62 4.11 5.85
N VAL A 92 5.72 3.15 6.06
CA VAL A 92 4.40 3.11 5.42
C VAL A 92 3.56 4.31 5.84
N SER A 93 3.52 4.67 7.13
CA SER A 93 2.78 5.82 7.61
C SER A 93 3.26 7.15 7.00
N ALA A 94 4.58 7.35 6.93
CA ALA A 94 5.18 8.53 6.31
C ALA A 94 4.90 8.60 4.80
N MET A 95 4.91 7.45 4.11
CA MET A 95 4.55 7.36 2.70
C MET A 95 3.07 7.70 2.48
N LEU A 96 2.16 7.13 3.27
CA LEU A 96 0.73 7.43 3.17
C LEU A 96 0.43 8.91 3.40
N GLN A 97 1.12 9.53 4.36
CA GLN A 97 1.01 10.97 4.61
C GLN A 97 1.47 11.77 3.39
N LYS A 98 2.66 11.49 2.85
CA LYS A 98 3.17 12.15 1.63
C LYS A 98 2.25 11.96 0.43
N PHE A 99 1.69 10.76 0.28
CA PHE A 99 0.74 10.44 -0.80
C PHE A 99 -0.53 11.28 -0.67
N ARG A 100 -1.08 11.39 0.55
CA ARG A 100 -2.23 12.24 0.86
C ARG A 100 -1.94 13.71 0.54
N GLU A 101 -0.82 14.24 1.02
CA GLU A 101 -0.39 15.63 0.76
C GLU A 101 -0.27 15.90 -0.74
N ALA A 102 0.40 15.02 -1.49
CA ALA A 102 0.56 15.13 -2.93
C ALA A 102 -0.77 15.09 -3.70
N TYR A 103 -1.72 14.26 -3.26
CA TYR A 103 -3.03 14.17 -3.90
C TYR A 103 -3.93 15.37 -3.61
N LEU A 104 -3.94 15.84 -2.36
CA LEU A 104 -4.78 16.97 -1.94
C LEU A 104 -4.17 18.32 -2.33
N GLY A 105 -2.86 18.38 -2.55
CA GLY A 105 -2.12 19.60 -2.87
C GLY A 105 -1.91 20.50 -1.65
N VAL A 106 -1.65 19.90 -0.48
CA VAL A 106 -1.47 20.57 0.82
C VAL A 106 -0.08 20.36 1.40
#